data_AF-A0A660NCR9-F1
#
_entry.id   AF-A0A660NCR9-F1
#
_cell.length_a   1.000
_cell.length_b   1.000
_cell.length_c   1.000
_cell.angle_alpha   90.00
_cell.angle_beta   90.00
_cell.angle_gamma   90.00
#
_symmetry.space_group_name_H-M   'P 1'
#
loop_
_entity.id
_entity.type
_entity.pdbx_description
1 polymer ?
#
loop_
_entity_poly.entity_id
_entity_poly.type
_entity_poly.pdbx_seq_one_letter_code
_entity_poly.pdbx_strand_id
1 'polypeptide(L)'
;MNYIRQGSNYEEFITNIKPKQYTFSRVSRALLHIFLGITKKDMLEYKEGKLAPYARLIGFKKESSDLLTQLKKNSSIPIISKLADANHILSTSPTALKLLFCEVHAAHLYRALYYSCYSEELPNIYQQPLVII
;
A
#
# COMPACT_ATOMS: atom_id res chain seq x y z
N MET A 1 -5.86 -16.29 28.57
CA MET A 1 -5.88 -16.11 27.11
C MET A 1 -7.30 -16.27 26.59
N ASN A 2 -8.15 -15.23 26.63
CA ASN A 2 -9.56 -15.33 26.20
C ASN A 2 -10.11 -13.97 25.70
N TYR A 3 -9.30 -13.15 25.02
CA TYR A 3 -9.76 -11.84 24.51
C TYR A 3 -10.32 -11.87 23.08
N ILE A 4 -10.35 -13.04 22.42
CA ILE A 4 -10.80 -13.21 21.02
C ILE A 4 -12.14 -13.96 20.99
N ARG A 5 -13.10 -13.60 21.85
CA ARG A 5 -14.45 -14.16 21.79
C ARG A 5 -15.37 -13.19 21.06
N GLN A 6 -15.81 -13.64 19.89
CA GLN A 6 -17.05 -13.35 19.17
C GLN A 6 -17.81 -12.06 19.56
N GLY A 7 -17.86 -11.11 18.63
CA GLY A 7 -18.88 -10.05 18.62
C GLY A 7 -18.38 -8.61 18.82
N SER A 8 -17.12 -8.39 19.17
CA SER A 8 -16.58 -7.05 19.47
C SER A 8 -16.08 -6.32 18.21
N ASN A 9 -16.51 -5.07 18.04
CA ASN A 9 -16.06 -4.14 16.99
C ASN A 9 -14.52 -3.99 17.01
N TYR A 10 -13.87 -3.73 15.86
CA TYR A 10 -12.41 -3.56 15.76
C TYR A 10 -11.87 -2.50 16.72
N GLU A 11 -12.63 -1.43 16.94
CA GLU A 11 -12.29 -0.37 17.90
C GLU A 11 -12.29 -0.85 19.35
N GLU A 12 -13.25 -1.70 19.70
CA GLU A 12 -13.35 -2.32 21.01
C GLU A 12 -12.21 -3.30 21.25
N PHE A 13 -11.87 -4.10 20.23
CA PHE A 13 -10.70 -4.97 20.26
C PHE A 13 -9.41 -4.20 20.55
N ILE A 14 -9.15 -3.10 19.83
CA ILE A 14 -7.97 -2.25 20.08
C ILE A 14 -8.01 -1.66 21.49
N THR A 15 -9.17 -1.19 21.93
CA THR A 15 -9.32 -0.60 23.27
C THR A 15 -9.00 -1.61 24.37
N ASN A 16 -9.39 -2.86 24.18
CA ASN A 16 -9.15 -3.96 25.13
C ASN A 16 -7.68 -4.39 25.19
N ILE A 17 -6.95 -4.39 24.07
CA ILE A 17 -5.53 -4.78 24.04
C ILE A 17 -4.56 -3.63 24.32
N LYS A 18 -5.03 -2.38 24.23
CA LYS A 18 -4.17 -1.19 24.31
C LYS A 18 -3.63 -0.99 25.73
N PRO A 19 -2.29 -1.01 25.92
CA PRO A 19 -1.69 -0.61 27.19
C PRO A 19 -1.81 0.90 27.40
N LYS A 20 -1.87 1.37 28.66
CA LYS A 20 -1.97 2.81 29.01
C LYS A 20 -0.89 3.68 28.34
N GLN A 21 0.30 3.12 28.10
CA GLN A 21 1.45 3.83 27.52
C GLN A 21 1.38 4.06 26.01
N TYR A 22 0.44 3.46 25.29
CA TYR A 22 0.36 3.56 23.83
C TYR A 22 -0.95 4.19 23.36
N THR A 23 -0.87 5.00 22.32
CA THR A 23 -2.07 5.59 21.68
C THR A 23 -2.82 4.54 20.87
N PHE A 24 -4.11 4.79 20.62
CA PHE A 24 -4.95 3.91 19.80
C PHE A 24 -4.32 3.71 18.41
N SER A 25 -3.89 4.80 17.77
CA SER A 25 -3.27 4.79 16.44
C SER A 25 -1.94 4.02 16.39
N ARG A 26 -1.22 3.91 17.52
CA ARG A 26 0.02 3.12 17.58
C ARG A 26 -0.28 1.62 17.61
N VAL A 27 -1.27 1.21 18.40
CA VAL A 27 -1.72 -0.19 18.46
C VAL A 27 -2.37 -0.60 17.14
N SER A 28 -3.25 0.23 16.58
CA SER A 28 -3.88 -0.02 15.27
C SER A 28 -2.86 -0.19 14.15
N ARG A 29 -1.84 0.69 14.06
CA ARG A 29 -0.76 0.53 13.08
C ARG A 29 0.05 -0.74 13.31
N ALA A 30 0.33 -1.11 14.56
CA ALA A 30 1.05 -2.34 14.86
C ALA A 30 0.27 -3.59 14.41
N LEU A 31 -1.04 -3.63 14.65
CA LEU A 31 -1.91 -4.70 14.14
C LEU A 31 -1.93 -4.73 12.61
N LEU A 32 -1.99 -3.57 11.96
CA LEU A 32 -1.94 -3.49 10.49
C LEU A 32 -0.61 -4.03 9.95
N HIS A 33 0.52 -3.69 10.59
CA HIS A 33 1.82 -4.26 10.21
C HIS A 33 1.86 -5.78 10.36
N ILE A 34 1.26 -6.32 11.44
CA ILE A 34 1.14 -7.78 11.63
C ILE A 34 0.28 -8.40 10.53
N PHE A 35 -0.88 -7.80 10.25
CA PHE A 35 -1.82 -8.28 9.23
C PHE A 35 -1.21 -8.28 7.82
N LEU A 36 -0.44 -7.25 7.48
CA LEU A 36 0.26 -7.13 6.20
C LEU A 36 1.60 -7.89 6.16
N GLY A 37 2.02 -8.52 7.26
CA GLY A 37 3.30 -9.22 7.36
C GLY A 37 4.54 -8.31 7.27
N ILE A 38 4.42 -7.02 7.58
CA ILE A 38 5.52 -6.05 7.51
C ILE A 38 6.39 -6.18 8.77
N THR A 39 7.64 -6.59 8.58
CA THR A 39 8.59 -6.77 9.69
C THR A 39 9.39 -5.51 9.98
N LYS A 40 10.04 -5.47 11.16
CA LYS A 40 11.00 -4.40 11.50
C LYS A 40 12.19 -4.36 10.54
N LYS A 41 12.64 -5.53 10.04
CA LYS A 41 13.74 -5.63 9.07
C LYS A 41 13.35 -4.95 7.76
N ASP A 42 12.15 -5.20 7.26
CA ASP A 42 11.65 -4.57 6.03
C ASP A 42 11.60 -3.05 6.18
N MET A 43 11.08 -2.55 7.31
CA MET A 43 11.01 -1.11 7.56
C MET A 43 12.39 -0.44 7.70
N LEU A 44 13.40 -1.14 8.21
CA LEU A 44 14.77 -0.63 8.25
C LEU A 44 15.36 -0.60 6.84
N GLU A 45 15.19 -1.67 6.07
CA GLU A 45 15.62 -1.75 4.66
C GLU A 45 15.01 -0.61 3.82
N TYR A 46 13.73 -0.32 3.99
CA TYR A 46 13.05 0.77 3.29
C TYR A 46 13.53 2.16 3.72
N LYS A 47 13.96 2.32 4.98
CA LYS A 47 14.48 3.60 5.51
C LYS A 47 15.92 3.88 5.10
N GLU A 48 16.75 2.84 5.06
CA GLU A 48 18.15 2.94 4.62
C GLU A 48 18.25 3.12 3.10
N GLY A 49 17.24 2.66 2.36
CA GLY A 49 17.10 2.87 0.94
C GLY A 49 16.74 4.33 0.55
N LYS A 50 16.45 4.53 -0.74
CA LYS A 50 15.96 5.83 -1.23
C LYS A 50 14.57 6.11 -0.66
N LEU A 51 14.38 7.31 -0.10
CA LEU A 51 13.13 7.77 0.55
C LEU A 51 11.88 7.68 -0.35
N ALA A 52 12.06 7.70 -1.67
CA ALA A 52 11.02 7.45 -2.66
C ALA A 52 11.62 6.65 -3.83
N PRO A 53 11.54 5.32 -3.82
CA PRO A 53 12.19 4.50 -4.85
C PRO A 53 11.49 4.56 -6.21
N TYR A 54 10.20 4.90 -6.24
CA TYR A 54 9.39 5.08 -7.44
C TYR A 54 8.22 6.03 -7.19
N ALA A 55 7.65 6.57 -8.26
CA ALA A 55 6.36 7.25 -8.25
C ALA A 55 5.33 6.40 -8.99
N ARG A 56 4.24 6.03 -8.32
CA ARG A 56 3.13 5.33 -8.96
C ARG A 56 2.05 6.33 -9.37
N LEU A 57 1.71 6.34 -10.66
CA LEU A 57 0.66 7.19 -11.18
C LEU A 57 -0.71 6.57 -10.88
N ILE A 58 -1.57 7.32 -10.19
CA ILE A 58 -2.93 6.89 -9.84
C ILE A 58 -3.97 7.52 -10.78
N GLY A 59 -3.72 8.77 -11.17
CA GLY A 59 -4.56 9.53 -12.09
C GLY A 59 -3.91 10.86 -12.45
N PHE A 60 -4.42 11.50 -13.50
CA PHE A 60 -3.97 12.81 -13.95
C PHE A 60 -5.10 13.53 -14.68
N LYS A 61 -5.02 14.86 -14.79
CA LYS A 61 -5.98 15.63 -15.58
C LYS A 61 -5.63 15.54 -17.06
N LYS A 62 -6.60 15.42 -17.96
CA LYS A 62 -6.34 15.32 -19.41
C LYS A 62 -5.51 16.50 -19.93
N GLU A 63 -5.81 17.70 -19.43
CA GLU A 63 -5.10 18.95 -19.75
C GLU A 63 -3.63 18.94 -19.29
N SER A 64 -3.27 18.10 -18.31
CA SER A 64 -1.93 17.99 -17.75
C SER A 64 -1.07 16.88 -18.38
N SER A 65 -1.53 16.29 -19.49
CA SER A 65 -0.81 15.20 -20.18
C SER A 65 0.62 15.61 -20.60
N ASP A 66 0.80 16.86 -21.02
CA ASP A 66 2.12 17.37 -21.43
C ASP A 66 3.09 17.44 -20.24
N LEU A 67 2.59 17.84 -19.07
CA LEU A 67 3.37 17.84 -17.83
C LEU A 67 3.81 16.44 -17.45
N LEU A 68 2.94 15.43 -17.58
CA LEU A 68 3.32 14.04 -17.30
C LEU A 68 4.46 13.55 -18.21
N THR A 69 4.44 13.98 -19.47
CA THR A 69 5.50 13.64 -20.44
C THR A 69 6.83 14.29 -20.05
N GLN A 70 6.81 15.55 -19.64
CA GLN A 70 8.00 16.23 -19.12
C GLN A 70 8.50 15.59 -17.82
N LEU A 71 7.58 15.20 -16.93
CA LEU A 71 7.91 14.55 -15.66
C LEU A 71 8.60 13.19 -15.90
N LYS A 72 8.12 12.40 -16.87
CA LYS A 72 8.80 11.16 -17.27
C LYS A 72 10.21 11.37 -17.80
N LYS A 73 10.47 12.48 -18.49
CA LYS A 73 11.81 12.80 -19.04
C LYS A 73 12.78 13.35 -17.99
N ASN A 74 12.28 14.18 -17.07
CA ASN A 74 13.11 14.96 -16.14
C ASN A 74 13.15 14.38 -14.72
N SER A 75 12.32 13.38 -14.40
CA SER A 75 12.25 12.81 -13.06
C SER A 75 13.50 12.01 -12.71
N SER A 76 14.01 12.23 -11.50
CA SER A 76 15.10 11.45 -10.91
C SER A 76 14.65 10.07 -10.40
N ILE A 77 13.34 9.83 -10.35
CA ILE A 77 12.74 8.56 -9.90
C ILE A 77 11.88 7.94 -11.02
N PRO A 78 11.85 6.60 -11.13
CA PRO A 78 11.04 5.92 -12.13
C PRO A 78 9.55 6.13 -11.86
N ILE A 79 8.78 6.37 -12.92
CA ILE A 79 7.33 6.55 -12.85
C ILE A 79 6.63 5.30 -13.38
N ILE A 80 5.84 4.66 -12.52
CA ILE A 80 5.07 3.46 -12.84
C ILE A 80 3.64 3.87 -13.18
N SER A 81 3.30 3.83 -14.48
CA SER A 81 1.93 4.06 -14.96
C SER A 81 1.09 2.80 -15.06
N LYS A 82 1.71 1.66 -15.34
CA LYS A 82 1.06 0.33 -15.35
C LYS A 82 1.85 -0.59 -14.44
N LEU A 83 1.16 -1.31 -13.57
CA LEU A 83 1.80 -2.28 -12.67
C LEU A 83 2.44 -3.45 -13.42
N ALA A 84 1.94 -3.80 -14.60
CA ALA A 84 2.52 -4.85 -15.44
C ALA A 84 3.98 -4.54 -15.83
N ASP A 85 4.31 -3.26 -16.03
CA ASP A 85 5.66 -2.83 -16.43
C ASP A 85 6.60 -2.69 -15.23
N ALA A 86 6.08 -2.77 -14.00
CA ALA A 86 6.84 -2.43 -12.80
C ALA A 86 8.03 -3.36 -12.54
N ASN A 87 7.91 -4.66 -12.84
CA ASN A 87 9.01 -5.61 -12.74
C ASN A 87 10.20 -5.20 -13.61
N HIS A 88 9.93 -4.70 -14.83
CA HIS A 88 10.96 -4.25 -15.75
C HIS A 88 11.58 -2.91 -15.29
N ILE A 89 10.72 -1.96 -14.91
CA ILE A 89 11.11 -0.60 -14.49
C ILE A 89 11.95 -0.63 -13.20
N LEU A 90 11.59 -1.49 -12.24
CA LEU A 90 12.26 -1.60 -10.93
C LEU A 90 13.31 -2.71 -10.85
N SER A 91 13.69 -3.31 -11.98
CA SER A 91 14.69 -4.38 -12.05
C SER A 91 16.03 -4.03 -11.38
N THR A 92 16.37 -2.73 -11.33
CA THR A 92 17.60 -2.21 -10.74
C THR A 92 17.56 -2.07 -9.22
N SER A 93 16.38 -2.14 -8.58
CA SER A 93 16.23 -1.97 -7.14
C SER A 93 15.33 -3.06 -6.52
N PRO A 94 15.92 -4.09 -5.90
CA PRO A 94 15.15 -5.19 -5.30
C PRO A 94 14.28 -4.71 -4.12
N THR A 95 14.76 -3.75 -3.34
CA THR A 95 14.01 -3.16 -2.22
C THR A 95 12.77 -2.39 -2.71
N ALA A 96 12.89 -1.65 -3.83
CA ALA A 96 11.76 -0.96 -4.46
C ALA A 96 10.69 -1.95 -4.92
N LEU A 97 11.13 -3.05 -5.54
CA LEU A 97 10.23 -4.09 -6.01
C LEU A 97 9.50 -4.79 -4.86
N LYS A 98 10.21 -5.07 -3.76
CA LYS A 98 9.64 -5.64 -2.54
C LYS A 98 8.59 -4.72 -1.90
N LEU A 99 8.86 -3.41 -1.86
CA LEU A 99 7.90 -2.41 -1.39
C LEU A 99 6.62 -2.43 -2.24
N LEU A 100 6.77 -2.45 -3.57
CA LEU A 100 5.65 -2.52 -4.49
C LEU A 100 4.81 -3.80 -4.30
N PHE A 101 5.46 -4.95 -4.10
CA PHE A 101 4.74 -6.20 -3.81
C PHE A 101 3.95 -6.12 -2.51
N CYS A 102 4.50 -5.44 -1.49
CA CYS A 102 3.77 -5.20 -0.24
C CYS A 102 2.53 -4.31 -0.47
N GLU A 103 2.62 -3.29 -1.32
CA GLU A 103 1.46 -2.48 -1.73
C GLU A 103 0.40 -3.30 -2.47
N VAL A 104 0.81 -4.14 -3.44
CA VAL A 104 -0.10 -5.02 -4.19
C VAL A 104 -0.79 -6.01 -3.25
N HIS A 105 -0.04 -6.59 -2.31
CA HIS A 105 -0.58 -7.50 -1.31
C HIS A 105 -1.63 -6.81 -0.43
N ALA A 106 -1.34 -5.61 0.06
CA ALA A 106 -2.30 -4.82 0.85
C ALA A 106 -3.58 -4.52 0.05
N ALA A 107 -3.46 -4.18 -1.24
CA ALA A 107 -4.61 -3.93 -2.10
C ALA A 107 -5.46 -5.18 -2.34
N HIS A 108 -4.83 -6.35 -2.53
CA HIS A 108 -5.56 -7.62 -2.67
C HIS A 108 -6.32 -7.99 -1.39
N LEU A 109 -5.71 -7.81 -0.21
CA LEU A 109 -6.38 -8.04 1.07
C LEU A 109 -7.57 -7.10 1.26
N TYR A 110 -7.38 -5.81 0.96
CA TYR A 110 -8.46 -4.84 1.01
C TYR A 110 -9.62 -5.24 0.10
N ARG A 111 -9.31 -5.67 -1.12
CA ARG A 111 -10.32 -6.14 -2.09
C ARG A 111 -11.09 -7.36 -1.60
N ALA A 112 -10.40 -8.33 -1.01
CA ALA A 112 -11.04 -9.51 -0.44
C ALA A 112 -11.98 -9.15 0.73
N LEU A 113 -11.55 -8.23 1.61
CA LEU A 113 -12.39 -7.73 2.70
C LEU A 113 -13.59 -6.94 2.19
N TYR A 114 -13.39 -6.07 1.20
CA TYR A 114 -14.45 -5.29 0.59
C TYR A 114 -15.53 -6.22 -0.01
N TYR A 115 -15.10 -7.23 -0.77
CA TYR A 115 -16.02 -8.24 -1.30
C TYR A 115 -16.76 -8.97 -0.17
N SER A 116 -16.07 -9.36 0.90
CA SER A 116 -16.71 -10.02 2.04
C SER A 116 -17.76 -9.16 2.75
N CYS A 117 -17.61 -7.83 2.75
CA CYS A 117 -18.52 -6.92 3.44
C CYS A 117 -19.68 -6.45 2.56
N TYR A 118 -19.44 -6.24 1.27
CA TYR A 118 -20.41 -5.60 0.36
C TYR A 118 -20.90 -6.54 -0.75
N SER A 119 -20.32 -7.73 -0.91
CA SER A 119 -20.57 -8.66 -2.02
C SER A 119 -20.34 -8.05 -3.42
N GLU A 120 -19.56 -6.96 -3.48
CA GLU A 120 -19.20 -6.26 -4.69
C GLU A 120 -17.70 -6.45 -4.99
N GLU A 121 -17.36 -6.67 -6.27
CA GLU A 121 -15.97 -6.79 -6.69
C GLU A 121 -15.38 -5.44 -7.10
N LEU A 122 -14.25 -5.07 -6.48
CA LEU A 122 -13.44 -3.96 -6.96
C LEU A 122 -12.57 -4.41 -8.15
N PRO A 123 -12.22 -3.48 -9.07
CA PRO A 123 -11.32 -3.77 -10.16
C PRO A 123 -9.95 -4.22 -9.64
N ASN A 124 -9.33 -5.14 -10.36
CA ASN A 124 -7.98 -5.58 -10.04
C ASN A 124 -6.99 -4.42 -10.21
N ILE A 125 -6.09 -4.25 -9.25
CA ILE A 125 -5.06 -3.20 -9.27
C ILE A 125 -4.18 -3.22 -10.54
N TYR A 126 -3.99 -4.39 -11.15
CA TYR A 126 -3.27 -4.54 -12.43
C TYR A 126 -4.08 -4.08 -13.65
N GLN A 127 -5.41 -4.14 -13.56
CA GLN A 127 -6.35 -3.80 -14.63
C GLN A 127 -6.97 -2.41 -14.43
N GLN A 128 -6.72 -1.78 -13.29
CA GLN A 128 -7.30 -0.51 -12.94
C GLN A 128 -6.78 0.57 -13.91
N PRO A 129 -7.65 1.21 -14.70
CA PRO A 129 -7.24 2.27 -15.60
C PRO A 129 -6.81 3.49 -14.77
N LEU A 130 -5.91 4.29 -15.35
CA LEU A 130 -5.59 5.59 -14.77
C LEU A 130 -6.86 6.44 -14.72
N VAL A 131 -7.09 7.10 -13.59
CA VAL A 131 -8.19 8.04 -13.47
C VAL A 131 -7.83 9.30 -14.25
N ILE A 132 -8.54 9.54 -15.36
CA ILE A 132 -8.35 10.73 -16.21
C ILE A 132 -9.54 11.65 -15.97
N ILE A 133 -9.25 12.87 -15.48
CA ILE A 133 -10.26 13.91 -15.17
C ILE A 133 -10.10 15.07 -16.15
#